data_AF-A0A950CX52-F1
#
_entry.id   AF-A0A950CX52-F1
#
_cell.length_a   1.000
_cell.length_b   1.000
_cell.length_c   1.000
_cell.angle_alpha   90.00
_cell.angle_beta   90.00
_cell.angle_gamma   90.00
#
_symmetry.space_group_name_H-M   'P 1'
#
loop_
_entity.id
_entity.type
_entity.pdbx_description
1 polymer ?
#
loop_
_entity_poly.entity_id
_entity_poly.type
_entity_poly.pdbx_seq_one_letter_code
_entity_poly.pdbx_strand_id
1 'polypeptide(L)'
;MQQAVLIRLRPLGPWRYGPDDGGRDRLDTLFRSDRLFSAVTLAMRRLGWLEEWLDATARAAHPGVTFSSLFPFQGETLFALPPSTLWPPPLNLVTAPSPVFLAKIRWSMARFVPLPVIDSLMTGQNILADQWLPDPESGCLLRRDRPSSSPFRTVTRTCASVDRLAGVSHHTDSLACIEFEPGSGLWTIACFSNSEAESIWSDRLQAAFRLLADSGFGGRRSSGWGQARMPEFQRGLWPGMLFPKTGRARGGSSTLSGNGTGLYWLLSLYSPAWSDEVDWGNGDYRLAIRGGRIESASGTGAEKKSLRMIAEGSVIAATSQPAGVAVDVAPEGFAHAVFRSGLALVLLLPAIAPEPEFAAPVEPPATEEAKEQKPCEEPPGAVEAEGPIPAEASLEHAEAAEKVAAEETAPLEQTPGPVFPPAEPEDRLQASEQSPADDSGPNNKQAPETEGSEHEL
;
A
#
# COMPACT_ATOMS: atom_id res chain seq x y z
N MET A 1 -7.45 6.14 24.74
CA MET A 1 -6.55 5.76 23.63
C MET A 1 -6.84 4.31 23.29
N GLN A 2 -6.61 3.89 22.05
CA GLN A 2 -6.97 2.54 21.58
C GLN A 2 -5.75 1.62 21.68
N GLN A 3 -5.96 0.35 22.03
CA GLN A 3 -4.87 -0.64 22.12
C GLN A 3 -4.59 -1.24 20.73
N ALA A 4 -3.32 -1.54 20.46
CA ALA A 4 -2.89 -2.03 19.16
C ALA A 4 -1.68 -2.98 19.21
N VAL A 5 -1.58 -3.83 18.18
CA VAL A 5 -0.40 -4.66 17.87
C VAL A 5 0.10 -4.29 16.47
N LEU A 6 1.32 -3.76 16.40
CA LEU A 6 2.10 -3.71 15.16
C LEU A 6 2.67 -5.10 14.88
N ILE A 7 2.52 -5.54 13.63
CA ILE A 7 2.95 -6.86 13.15
C ILE A 7 3.87 -6.65 11.95
N ARG A 8 5.09 -7.20 11.99
CA ARG A 8 6.03 -7.18 10.86
C ARG A 8 6.25 -8.59 10.33
N LEU A 9 6.24 -8.73 9.01
CA LEU A 9 6.37 -9.97 8.26
C LEU A 9 7.57 -9.84 7.31
N ARG A 10 8.59 -10.68 7.53
CA ARG A 10 9.77 -10.78 6.65
C ARG A 10 9.58 -11.96 5.69
N PRO A 11 9.36 -11.74 4.38
CA PRO A 11 9.11 -12.81 3.43
C PRO A 11 10.23 -13.84 3.35
N LEU A 12 9.85 -15.11 3.11
CA LEU A 12 10.79 -16.21 2.81
C LEU A 12 10.95 -16.46 1.30
N GLY A 13 10.10 -15.85 0.48
CA GLY A 13 10.06 -16.00 -0.97
C GLY A 13 9.12 -14.98 -1.60
N PRO A 14 8.80 -15.13 -2.91
CA PRO A 14 7.92 -14.18 -3.59
C PRO A 14 6.49 -14.20 -3.02
N TRP A 15 5.85 -13.02 -2.99
CA TRP A 15 4.43 -12.88 -2.66
C TRP A 15 3.62 -12.53 -3.91
N ARG A 16 2.31 -12.82 -3.91
CA ARG A 16 1.42 -12.43 -5.03
C ARG A 16 0.14 -11.73 -4.57
N TYR A 17 0.03 -10.45 -4.91
CA TYR A 17 -1.17 -9.66 -4.70
C TYR A 17 -1.99 -9.71 -6.00
N GLY A 18 -2.90 -10.68 -6.11
CA GLY A 18 -3.70 -10.82 -7.34
C GLY A 18 -4.56 -9.58 -7.60
N PRO A 19 -4.59 -9.04 -8.84
CA PRO A 19 -5.51 -7.98 -9.25
C PRO A 19 -6.97 -8.46 -9.20
N ASP A 20 -7.91 -7.52 -9.21
CA ASP A 20 -9.34 -7.78 -8.99
C ASP A 20 -10.05 -8.51 -10.14
N ASP A 21 -9.48 -8.48 -11.34
CA ASP A 21 -9.87 -9.27 -12.51
C ASP A 21 -9.36 -10.73 -12.45
N GLY A 22 -8.43 -11.03 -11.53
CA GLY A 22 -7.77 -12.33 -11.42
C GLY A 22 -6.68 -12.59 -12.46
N GLY A 23 -6.22 -11.56 -13.20
CA GLY A 23 -5.09 -11.65 -14.14
C GLY A 23 -3.84 -12.26 -13.49
N ARG A 24 -3.03 -12.97 -14.29
CA ARG A 24 -1.84 -13.74 -13.84
C ARG A 24 -0.54 -12.92 -13.97
N ASP A 25 -0.48 -12.16 -15.05
CA ASP A 25 0.56 -11.23 -15.51
C ASP A 25 0.64 -9.91 -14.71
N ARG A 26 -0.42 -9.52 -14.00
CA ARG A 26 -0.53 -8.25 -13.26
C ARG A 26 -0.53 -8.43 -11.74
N LEU A 27 -0.45 -7.32 -11.00
CA LEU A 27 -0.55 -7.25 -9.55
C LEU A 27 -1.46 -6.10 -9.09
N ASP A 28 -2.10 -6.27 -7.93
CA ASP A 28 -2.63 -5.17 -7.12
C ASP A 28 -1.46 -4.42 -6.45
N THR A 29 -1.57 -3.11 -6.28
CA THR A 29 -0.45 -2.25 -5.88
C THR A 29 -0.11 -2.30 -4.39
N LEU A 30 -0.91 -3.04 -3.61
CA LEU A 30 -0.81 -3.21 -2.17
C LEU A 30 -1.42 -4.57 -1.74
N PHE A 31 -0.93 -5.14 -0.64
CA PHE A 31 -1.66 -6.23 0.02
C PHE A 31 -2.73 -5.63 0.94
N ARG A 32 -3.91 -5.40 0.37
CA ARG A 32 -5.00 -4.66 1.01
C ARG A 32 -5.66 -5.40 2.19
N SER A 33 -6.29 -4.63 3.08
CA SER A 33 -6.95 -5.09 4.29
C SER A 33 -8.13 -6.04 4.03
N ASP A 34 -8.84 -5.95 2.89
CA ASP A 34 -9.87 -6.93 2.52
C ASP A 34 -9.30 -8.34 2.34
N ARG A 35 -8.11 -8.42 1.73
CA ARG A 35 -7.32 -9.64 1.50
C ARG A 35 -6.69 -10.14 2.80
N LEU A 36 -6.25 -9.25 3.69
CA LEU A 36 -5.76 -9.60 5.03
C LEU A 36 -6.88 -10.18 5.90
N PHE A 37 -8.01 -9.47 6.02
CA PHE A 37 -9.17 -9.94 6.78
C PHE A 37 -9.65 -11.30 6.28
N SER A 38 -9.67 -11.51 4.95
CA SER A 38 -9.98 -12.82 4.35
C SER A 38 -8.99 -13.91 4.81
N ALA A 39 -7.69 -13.62 4.81
CA ALA A 39 -6.66 -14.58 5.25
C ALA A 39 -6.76 -14.89 6.75
N VAL A 40 -6.94 -13.87 7.61
CA VAL A 40 -7.14 -14.04 9.05
C VAL A 40 -8.41 -14.83 9.33
N THR A 41 -9.52 -14.54 8.66
CA THR A 41 -10.78 -15.30 8.80
C THR A 41 -10.61 -16.79 8.46
N LEU A 42 -9.86 -17.11 7.39
CA LEU A 42 -9.52 -18.48 7.01
C LEU A 42 -8.58 -19.16 8.03
N ALA A 43 -7.70 -18.41 8.69
CA ALA A 43 -6.88 -18.89 9.80
C ALA A 43 -7.70 -19.13 11.08
N MET A 44 -8.60 -18.20 11.45
CA MET A 44 -9.54 -18.39 12.58
C MET A 44 -10.40 -19.64 12.39
N ARG A 45 -10.85 -19.94 11.16
CA ARG A 45 -11.53 -21.20 10.84
C ARG A 45 -10.67 -22.44 11.08
N ARG A 46 -9.35 -22.38 10.81
CA ARG A 46 -8.42 -23.49 11.11
C ARG A 46 -8.11 -23.62 12.61
N LEU A 47 -8.24 -22.53 13.36
CA LEU A 47 -7.99 -22.46 14.81
C LEU A 47 -9.27 -22.68 15.66
N GLY A 48 -10.43 -22.86 15.01
CA GLY A 48 -11.71 -23.14 15.68
C GLY A 48 -12.54 -21.90 16.08
N TRP A 49 -12.05 -20.68 15.84
CA TRP A 49 -12.65 -19.42 16.32
C TRP A 49 -13.45 -18.65 15.26
N LEU A 50 -14.02 -19.32 14.24
CA LEU A 50 -14.62 -18.63 13.08
C LEU A 50 -15.84 -17.78 13.46
N GLU A 51 -16.85 -18.36 14.10
CA GLU A 51 -18.11 -17.64 14.36
C GLU A 51 -17.88 -16.50 15.34
N GLU A 52 -17.17 -16.76 16.43
CA GLU A 52 -16.70 -15.75 17.40
C GLU A 52 -15.97 -14.58 16.72
N TRP A 53 -15.13 -14.87 15.72
CA TRP A 53 -14.41 -13.84 14.95
C TRP A 53 -15.33 -13.04 14.04
N LEU A 54 -16.29 -13.69 13.36
CA LEU A 54 -17.26 -13.01 12.50
C LEU A 54 -18.25 -12.17 13.32
N ASP A 55 -18.71 -12.68 14.45
CA ASP A 55 -19.60 -11.98 15.40
C ASP A 55 -18.90 -10.74 16.00
N ALA A 56 -17.61 -10.85 16.33
CA ALA A 56 -16.81 -9.74 16.84
C ALA A 56 -16.32 -8.76 15.75
N THR A 57 -16.49 -9.04 14.46
CA THR A 57 -15.99 -8.17 13.37
C THR A 57 -17.01 -7.93 12.25
N ALA A 58 -17.21 -8.88 11.35
CA ALA A 58 -18.00 -8.69 10.13
C ALA A 58 -19.51 -8.54 10.37
N ARG A 59 -20.03 -9.07 11.48
CA ARG A 59 -21.44 -8.97 11.88
C ARG A 59 -21.69 -7.90 12.95
N ALA A 60 -20.63 -7.34 13.54
CA ALA A 60 -20.73 -6.30 14.55
C ALA A 60 -21.01 -4.93 13.91
N ALA A 61 -21.88 -4.13 14.53
CA ALA A 61 -22.08 -2.73 14.14
C ALA A 61 -20.84 -1.85 14.39
N HIS A 62 -20.02 -2.24 15.37
CA HIS A 62 -18.71 -1.64 15.65
C HIS A 62 -17.68 -2.78 15.75
N PRO A 63 -16.71 -2.90 14.82
CA PRO A 63 -15.80 -4.04 14.78
C PRO A 63 -14.85 -4.04 15.99
N GLY A 64 -14.76 -5.17 16.69
CA GLY A 64 -13.85 -5.39 17.80
C GLY A 64 -12.37 -5.37 17.40
N VAL A 65 -12.07 -5.66 16.13
CA VAL A 65 -10.72 -5.61 15.54
C VAL A 65 -10.77 -4.94 14.17
N THR A 66 -9.92 -3.94 13.96
CA THR A 66 -9.68 -3.27 12.66
C THR A 66 -8.21 -3.39 12.26
N PHE A 67 -7.93 -3.64 10.99
CA PHE A 67 -6.56 -3.71 10.46
C PHE A 67 -6.25 -2.57 9.50
N SER A 68 -4.99 -2.13 9.47
CA SER A 68 -4.45 -1.49 8.27
C SER A 68 -4.34 -2.47 7.10
N SER A 69 -4.09 -1.96 5.91
CA SER A 69 -3.48 -2.75 4.84
C SER A 69 -2.00 -3.04 5.15
N LEU A 70 -1.40 -3.99 4.43
CA LEU A 70 0.02 -4.32 4.57
C LEU A 70 0.88 -3.37 3.75
N PHE A 71 1.65 -2.53 4.42
CA PHE A 71 2.56 -1.55 3.82
C PHE A 71 4.03 -2.03 3.90
N PRO A 72 4.94 -1.53 3.03
CA PRO A 72 6.34 -1.94 3.06
C PRO A 72 7.11 -1.39 4.27
N PHE A 73 8.18 -2.10 4.66
CA PHE A 73 9.23 -1.59 5.53
C PHE A 73 10.63 -2.00 5.03
N GLN A 74 11.66 -1.26 5.45
CA GLN A 74 13.08 -1.57 5.21
C GLN A 74 13.89 -1.29 6.48
N GLY A 75 14.49 -2.34 7.06
CA GLY A 75 15.09 -2.25 8.40
C GLY A 75 14.04 -1.84 9.43
N GLU A 76 14.29 -0.74 10.14
CA GLU A 76 13.33 -0.12 11.07
C GLU A 76 12.43 0.95 10.41
N THR A 77 12.64 1.27 9.13
CA THR A 77 11.85 2.28 8.42
C THR A 77 10.53 1.69 7.96
N LEU A 78 9.45 1.98 8.68
CA LEU A 78 8.08 1.72 8.25
C LEU A 78 7.64 2.81 7.26
N PHE A 79 6.99 2.44 6.16
CA PHE A 79 6.36 3.36 5.21
C PHE A 79 4.83 3.15 5.17
N ALA A 80 4.06 4.15 4.75
CA ALA A 80 2.63 4.02 4.44
C ALA A 80 2.25 4.85 3.21
N LEU A 81 1.02 4.68 2.70
CA LEU A 81 0.40 5.63 1.77
C LEU A 81 0.02 6.90 2.57
N PRO A 82 0.63 8.07 2.32
CA PRO A 82 0.37 9.28 3.09
C PRO A 82 -1.06 9.81 2.91
N PRO A 83 -1.53 10.74 3.77
CA PRO A 83 -2.79 11.43 3.55
C PRO A 83 -2.76 12.18 2.23
N SER A 84 -3.75 11.94 1.37
CA SER A 84 -3.90 12.56 0.05
C SER A 84 -3.87 14.09 0.11
N THR A 85 -4.60 14.69 1.06
CA THR A 85 -4.62 16.15 1.28
C THR A 85 -3.30 16.74 1.78
N LEU A 86 -2.30 15.92 2.10
CA LEU A 86 -0.95 16.32 2.52
C LEU A 86 0.16 15.72 1.62
N TRP A 87 -0.18 15.15 0.46
CA TRP A 87 0.81 14.54 -0.44
C TRP A 87 0.49 14.72 -1.94
N PRO A 88 1.38 15.31 -2.76
CA PRO A 88 2.75 15.75 -2.47
C PRO A 88 2.87 16.77 -1.33
N PRO A 89 4.04 16.85 -0.64
CA PRO A 89 4.18 17.69 0.53
C PRO A 89 4.05 19.17 0.12
N PRO A 90 3.25 19.98 0.85
CA PRO A 90 2.97 21.36 0.46
C PRO A 90 4.23 22.21 0.59
N LEU A 91 4.46 23.12 -0.37
CA LEU A 91 5.76 23.78 -0.56
C LEU A 91 6.24 24.60 0.65
N ASN A 92 5.33 25.12 1.47
CA ASN A 92 5.64 25.83 2.71
C ASN A 92 6.28 24.92 3.78
N LEU A 93 6.03 23.60 3.72
CA LEU A 93 6.63 22.59 4.62
C LEU A 93 7.88 21.91 4.03
N VAL A 94 8.38 22.35 2.88
CA VAL A 94 9.55 21.74 2.22
C VAL A 94 10.70 22.73 2.14
N THR A 95 11.79 22.43 2.85
CA THR A 95 13.01 23.23 2.89
C THR A 95 14.15 22.55 2.13
N ALA A 96 15.05 23.34 1.51
CA ALA A 96 16.23 22.81 0.83
C ALA A 96 17.37 23.83 0.80
N PRO A 97 18.64 23.39 0.65
CA PRO A 97 19.79 24.30 0.51
C PRO A 97 19.78 25.17 -0.78
N SER A 98 18.92 24.88 -1.75
CA SER A 98 18.83 25.63 -3.02
C SER A 98 17.45 25.43 -3.69
N PRO A 99 16.85 26.47 -4.29
CA PRO A 99 15.56 26.34 -5.01
C PRO A 99 15.66 25.42 -6.24
N VAL A 100 16.83 25.37 -6.89
CA VAL A 100 17.11 24.45 -8.03
C VAL A 100 17.04 22.98 -7.59
N PHE A 101 17.19 22.71 -6.30
CA PHE A 101 17.09 21.36 -5.75
C PHE A 101 15.62 20.94 -5.52
N LEU A 102 14.77 21.84 -5.03
CA LEU A 102 13.33 21.58 -4.83
C LEU A 102 12.67 21.10 -6.13
N ALA A 103 12.95 21.79 -7.24
CA ALA A 103 12.41 21.47 -8.56
C ALA A 103 12.87 20.10 -9.13
N LYS A 104 13.87 19.44 -8.54
CA LYS A 104 14.40 18.14 -9.01
C LYS A 104 13.71 16.93 -8.37
N ILE A 105 13.03 17.08 -7.24
CA ILE A 105 12.37 15.94 -6.57
C ILE A 105 10.93 15.79 -7.09
N ARG A 106 10.70 14.69 -7.81
CA ARG A 106 9.36 14.26 -8.25
C ARG A 106 8.62 13.57 -7.11
N TRP A 107 8.18 14.33 -6.11
CA TRP A 107 7.47 13.81 -4.93
C TRP A 107 6.29 12.88 -5.27
N SER A 108 5.58 13.14 -6.37
CA SER A 108 4.47 12.31 -6.88
C SER A 108 4.87 10.89 -7.30
N MET A 109 6.16 10.60 -7.54
CA MET A 109 6.64 9.23 -7.79
C MET A 109 6.68 8.40 -6.51
N ALA A 110 6.84 9.03 -5.35
CA ALA A 110 6.80 8.34 -4.07
C ALA A 110 5.35 8.09 -3.65
N ARG A 111 4.94 6.82 -3.69
CA ARG A 111 3.68 6.33 -3.12
C ARG A 111 3.82 6.05 -1.64
N PHE A 112 4.92 5.43 -1.23
CA PHE A 112 5.14 4.99 0.14
C PHE A 112 6.10 5.92 0.86
N VAL A 113 5.62 6.62 1.88
CA VAL A 113 6.34 7.64 2.62
C VAL A 113 6.65 7.13 4.03
N PRO A 114 7.87 7.32 4.57
CA PRO A 114 8.22 6.90 5.93
C PRO A 114 7.29 7.52 6.98
N LEU A 115 6.86 6.73 7.97
CA LEU A 115 5.97 7.22 9.02
C LEU A 115 6.51 8.47 9.75
N PRO A 116 7.81 8.64 10.04
CA PRO A 116 8.34 9.87 10.65
C PRO A 116 8.19 11.12 9.77
N VAL A 117 8.13 10.97 8.44
CA VAL A 117 7.88 12.08 7.51
C VAL A 117 6.39 12.44 7.54
N ILE A 118 5.50 11.44 7.55
CA ILE A 118 4.05 11.67 7.65
C ILE A 118 3.68 12.30 9.00
N ASP A 119 4.26 11.82 10.11
CA ASP A 119 4.09 12.41 11.46
C ASP A 119 4.62 13.86 11.53
N SER A 120 5.58 14.22 10.68
CA SER A 120 6.07 15.60 10.55
C SER A 120 5.09 16.47 9.75
N LEU A 121 4.57 15.99 8.61
CA LEU A 121 3.55 16.69 7.83
C LEU A 121 2.27 16.94 8.63
N MET A 122 1.77 15.92 9.32
CA MET A 122 0.58 16.04 10.18
C MET A 122 0.80 17.00 11.36
N THR A 123 2.05 17.27 11.77
CA THR A 123 2.36 18.25 12.83
C THR A 123 2.93 19.57 12.31
N GLY A 124 2.78 19.86 11.01
CA GLY A 124 3.22 21.12 10.41
C GLY A 124 4.74 21.34 10.42
N GLN A 125 5.54 20.28 10.54
CA GLN A 125 6.99 20.36 10.65
C GLN A 125 7.68 20.23 9.29
N ASN A 126 8.64 21.14 9.06
CA ASN A 126 9.42 21.21 7.82
C ASN A 126 10.22 19.94 7.51
N ILE A 127 10.21 19.53 6.24
CA ILE A 127 11.02 18.44 5.68
C ILE A 127 12.21 19.03 4.93
N LEU A 128 13.42 18.55 5.26
CA LEU A 128 14.63 18.79 4.47
C LEU A 128 14.63 17.90 3.22
N ALA A 129 14.41 18.49 2.05
CA ALA A 129 14.23 17.79 0.78
C ALA A 129 15.48 17.02 0.30
N ASP A 130 16.67 17.53 0.60
CA ASP A 130 17.96 16.98 0.20
C ASP A 130 18.24 15.58 0.74
N GLN A 131 17.58 15.21 1.84
CA GLN A 131 17.69 13.89 2.45
C GLN A 131 16.92 12.78 1.71
N TRP A 132 16.09 13.11 0.71
CA TRP A 132 15.11 12.17 0.14
C TRP A 132 15.31 11.86 -1.35
N LEU A 133 14.91 10.65 -1.74
CA LEU A 133 14.89 10.18 -3.12
C LEU A 133 13.67 9.25 -3.33
N PRO A 134 12.72 9.61 -4.20
CA PRO A 134 11.71 8.67 -4.68
C PRO A 134 12.36 7.54 -5.49
N ASP A 135 12.24 6.30 -5.02
CA ASP A 135 12.65 5.11 -5.77
C ASP A 135 11.57 4.73 -6.80
N PRO A 136 11.90 4.63 -8.10
CA PRO A 136 10.94 4.23 -9.14
C PRO A 136 10.57 2.74 -9.12
N GLU A 137 11.34 1.84 -8.49
CA GLU A 137 11.09 0.40 -8.55
C GLU A 137 10.06 -0.06 -7.50
N SER A 138 10.19 0.40 -6.24
CA SER A 138 9.20 0.16 -5.18
C SER A 138 8.15 1.26 -5.05
N GLY A 139 8.46 2.49 -5.47
CA GLY A 139 7.66 3.68 -5.17
C GLY A 139 7.83 4.20 -3.73
N CYS A 140 8.88 3.79 -3.00
CA CYS A 140 9.20 4.28 -1.66
C CYS A 140 10.02 5.59 -1.70
N LEU A 141 9.81 6.47 -0.71
CA LEU A 141 10.66 7.65 -0.47
C LEU A 141 11.86 7.27 0.41
N LEU A 142 12.97 6.89 -0.21
CA LEU A 142 14.18 6.43 0.47
C LEU A 142 15.06 7.60 0.95
N ARG A 143 15.94 7.36 1.93
CA ARG A 143 16.91 8.37 2.41
C ARG A 143 18.19 8.33 1.60
N ARG A 144 18.62 9.48 1.09
CA ARG A 144 19.82 9.65 0.26
C ARG A 144 21.15 9.50 1.03
N ASP A 145 21.13 9.73 2.34
CA ASP A 145 22.34 9.66 3.19
C ASP A 145 22.78 8.21 3.53
N ARG A 146 22.08 7.19 3.01
CA ARG A 146 22.40 5.78 3.19
C ARG A 146 22.29 5.04 1.86
N PRO A 147 23.16 4.06 1.57
CA PRO A 147 22.91 3.13 0.48
C PRO A 147 21.67 2.29 0.81
N SER A 148 20.61 2.49 0.03
CA SER A 148 19.35 1.74 0.14
C SER A 148 18.96 1.23 -1.25
N SER A 149 19.00 -0.09 -1.42
CA SER A 149 18.33 -0.78 -2.52
C SER A 149 16.81 -0.68 -2.39
N SER A 150 16.10 -0.89 -3.49
CA SER A 150 14.63 -0.93 -3.57
C SER A 150 14.10 -1.97 -2.57
N PRO A 151 13.27 -1.62 -1.57
CA PRO A 151 12.81 -2.56 -0.53
C PRO A 151 12.10 -3.80 -1.07
N PHE A 152 11.47 -3.67 -2.24
CA PHE A 152 10.88 -4.75 -3.01
C PHE A 152 10.82 -4.34 -4.49
N ARG A 153 10.59 -5.32 -5.36
CA ARG A 153 10.39 -5.12 -6.80
C ARG A 153 9.31 -6.04 -7.37
N THR A 154 8.69 -5.63 -8.47
CA THR A 154 7.78 -6.49 -9.24
C THR A 154 8.59 -7.34 -10.22
N VAL A 155 8.38 -8.66 -10.20
CA VAL A 155 9.09 -9.63 -11.05
C VAL A 155 8.09 -10.54 -11.73
N THR A 156 8.29 -10.81 -13.02
CA THR A 156 7.51 -11.80 -13.76
C THR A 156 8.28 -13.11 -13.81
N ARG A 157 7.64 -14.19 -13.36
CA ARG A 157 8.19 -15.56 -13.37
C ARG A 157 7.33 -16.44 -14.28
N THR A 158 7.98 -17.17 -15.18
CA THR A 158 7.31 -18.21 -15.98
C THR A 158 7.28 -19.54 -15.22
N CYS A 159 6.17 -20.26 -15.27
CA CYS A 159 6.12 -21.67 -14.85
C CYS A 159 5.25 -22.49 -15.81
N ALA A 160 5.46 -23.80 -15.90
CA ALA A 160 4.60 -24.69 -16.67
C ALA A 160 3.99 -25.77 -15.77
N SER A 161 2.76 -26.20 -16.08
CA SER A 161 2.19 -27.42 -15.50
C SER A 161 2.71 -28.63 -16.26
N VAL A 162 3.58 -29.40 -15.63
CA VAL A 162 4.08 -30.68 -16.16
C VAL A 162 3.13 -31.80 -15.74
N ASP A 163 2.68 -32.62 -16.68
CA ASP A 163 1.95 -33.86 -16.34
C ASP A 163 2.90 -34.86 -15.68
N ARG A 164 2.42 -35.48 -14.59
CA ARG A 164 3.18 -36.47 -13.82
C ARG A 164 3.36 -37.79 -14.58
N LEU A 165 2.46 -38.13 -15.50
CA LEU A 165 2.50 -39.41 -16.22
C LEU A 165 3.32 -39.31 -17.52
N ALA A 166 3.07 -38.30 -18.34
CA ALA A 166 3.78 -38.08 -19.60
C ALA A 166 5.12 -37.34 -19.45
N GLY A 167 5.33 -36.60 -18.35
CA GLY A 167 6.48 -35.70 -18.19
C GLY A 167 6.45 -34.45 -19.09
N VAL A 168 5.37 -34.27 -19.86
CA VAL A 168 5.19 -33.17 -20.83
C VAL A 168 4.53 -31.97 -20.17
N SER A 169 4.94 -30.76 -20.57
CA SER A 169 4.23 -29.51 -20.24
C SER A 169 3.58 -28.95 -21.50
N HIS A 170 2.27 -28.72 -21.46
CA HIS A 170 1.51 -28.22 -22.62
C HIS A 170 1.40 -26.69 -22.69
N HIS A 171 1.49 -26.00 -21.54
CA HIS A 171 1.31 -24.55 -21.45
C HIS A 171 2.26 -23.92 -20.42
N THR A 172 2.80 -22.75 -20.77
CA THR A 172 3.55 -21.86 -19.88
C THR A 172 2.68 -20.72 -19.39
N ASP A 173 2.62 -20.57 -18.07
CA ASP A 173 2.00 -19.45 -17.36
C ASP A 173 3.03 -18.35 -17.07
N SER A 174 2.71 -17.12 -17.45
CA SER A 174 3.42 -15.91 -17.02
C SER A 174 2.78 -15.34 -15.75
N LEU A 175 3.56 -15.17 -14.68
CA LEU A 175 3.05 -14.80 -13.35
C LEU A 175 3.84 -13.66 -12.74
N ALA A 176 3.21 -12.52 -12.52
CA ALA A 176 3.79 -11.46 -11.71
C ALA A 176 3.73 -11.78 -10.22
N CYS A 177 4.81 -11.42 -9.52
CA CYS A 177 5.00 -11.52 -8.08
C CYS A 177 5.81 -10.33 -7.56
N ILE A 178 5.88 -10.19 -6.23
CA ILE A 178 6.77 -9.25 -5.57
C ILE A 178 7.90 -10.03 -4.89
N GLU A 179 9.14 -9.63 -5.19
CA GLU A 179 10.35 -10.07 -4.51
C GLU A 179 10.84 -8.98 -3.57
N PHE A 180 11.40 -9.36 -2.41
CA PHE A 180 11.80 -8.45 -1.34
C PHE A 180 13.30 -8.48 -1.12
N GLU A 181 13.87 -7.32 -0.86
CA GLU A 181 15.28 -7.16 -0.51
C GLU A 181 15.53 -7.64 0.94
N PRO A 182 16.68 -8.28 1.26
CA PRO A 182 17.01 -8.67 2.63
C PRO A 182 16.88 -7.51 3.63
N GLY A 183 16.26 -7.79 4.77
CA GLY A 183 15.95 -6.77 5.79
C GLY A 183 14.67 -5.96 5.54
N SER A 184 14.06 -6.10 4.36
CA SER A 184 12.75 -5.51 4.02
C SER A 184 11.60 -6.50 4.24
N GLY A 185 10.36 -6.01 4.13
CA GLY A 185 9.16 -6.83 4.28
C GLY A 185 7.87 -6.01 4.28
N LEU A 186 6.84 -6.56 4.91
CA LEU A 186 5.52 -5.93 5.04
C LEU A 186 5.12 -5.81 6.51
N TRP A 187 4.49 -4.69 6.88
CA TRP A 187 3.94 -4.48 8.21
C TRP A 187 2.45 -4.14 8.13
N THR A 188 1.73 -4.46 9.19
CA THR A 188 0.33 -4.09 9.41
C THR A 188 0.12 -3.79 10.88
N ILE A 189 -0.85 -2.94 11.21
CA ILE A 189 -1.28 -2.72 12.58
C ILE A 189 -2.71 -3.20 12.77
N ALA A 190 -2.96 -3.91 13.88
CA ALA A 190 -4.29 -4.31 14.33
C ALA A 190 -4.66 -3.48 15.55
N CYS A 191 -5.81 -2.83 15.54
CA CYS A 191 -6.34 -2.04 16.65
C CYS A 191 -7.62 -2.68 17.20
N PHE A 192 -7.76 -2.73 18.52
CA PHE A 192 -8.90 -3.33 19.23
C PHE A 192 -9.87 -2.25 19.68
N SER A 193 -11.19 -2.43 19.56
CA SER A 193 -12.16 -1.36 19.90
C SER A 193 -12.05 -0.91 21.37
N ASN A 194 -11.78 -1.84 22.27
CA ASN A 194 -11.63 -1.65 23.72
C ASN A 194 -10.66 -2.70 24.31
N SER A 195 -10.41 -2.65 25.63
CA SER A 195 -9.51 -3.58 26.32
C SER A 195 -10.04 -5.02 26.46
N GLU A 196 -11.36 -5.23 26.35
CA GLU A 196 -11.97 -6.57 26.32
C GLU A 196 -11.71 -7.25 24.97
N ALA A 197 -11.89 -6.51 23.87
CA ALA A 197 -11.49 -6.96 22.55
C ALA A 197 -9.97 -7.20 22.44
N GLU A 198 -9.14 -6.41 23.12
CA GLU A 198 -7.69 -6.71 23.24
C GLU A 198 -7.47 -8.05 23.95
N SER A 199 -8.05 -8.25 25.14
CA SER A 199 -7.79 -9.45 25.95
C SER A 199 -8.26 -10.74 25.26
N ILE A 200 -9.34 -10.68 24.48
CA ILE A 200 -9.84 -11.81 23.69
C ILE A 200 -8.98 -12.03 22.43
N TRP A 201 -8.71 -10.98 21.65
CA TRP A 201 -8.19 -11.14 20.29
C TRP A 201 -6.67 -11.00 20.15
N SER A 202 -5.96 -10.36 21.08
CA SER A 202 -4.53 -10.04 20.92
C SER A 202 -3.64 -11.28 20.73
N ASP A 203 -3.85 -12.35 21.50
CA ASP A 203 -3.08 -13.60 21.35
C ASP A 203 -3.66 -14.52 20.26
N ARG A 204 -4.98 -14.51 20.05
CA ARG A 204 -5.64 -15.23 18.93
C ARG A 204 -5.16 -14.73 17.57
N LEU A 205 -5.02 -13.41 17.41
CA LEU A 205 -4.44 -12.79 16.20
C LEU A 205 -2.98 -13.21 16.01
N GLN A 206 -2.16 -13.18 17.06
CA GLN A 206 -0.77 -13.64 16.93
C GLN A 206 -0.69 -15.11 16.50
N ALA A 207 -1.55 -15.98 17.04
CA ALA A 207 -1.64 -17.38 16.59
C ALA A 207 -2.05 -17.49 15.11
N ALA A 208 -3.04 -16.72 14.66
CA ALA A 208 -3.45 -16.65 13.26
C ALA A 208 -2.33 -16.15 12.34
N PHE A 209 -1.58 -15.12 12.74
CA PHE A 209 -0.45 -14.60 11.97
C PHE A 209 0.75 -15.56 11.93
N ARG A 210 1.01 -16.33 13.01
CA ARG A 210 2.00 -17.42 13.00
C ARG A 210 1.61 -18.50 11.98
N LEU A 211 0.36 -18.98 12.04
CA LEU A 211 -0.17 -19.95 11.07
C LEU A 211 -0.13 -19.43 9.61
N LEU A 212 -0.34 -18.14 9.38
CA LEU A 212 -0.25 -17.51 8.06
C LEU A 212 1.19 -17.26 7.58
N ALA A 213 2.18 -17.18 8.48
CA ALA A 213 3.59 -17.12 8.08
C ALA A 213 4.01 -18.42 7.39
N ASP A 214 3.62 -19.57 7.96
CA ASP A 214 3.91 -20.91 7.41
C ASP A 214 3.02 -21.25 6.21
N SER A 215 1.72 -20.94 6.27
CA SER A 215 0.76 -21.30 5.20
C SER A 215 0.66 -20.27 4.06
N GLY A 216 1.25 -19.09 4.24
CA GLY A 216 1.43 -18.05 3.23
C GLY A 216 0.26 -17.07 3.05
N PHE A 217 0.58 -15.88 2.56
CA PHE A 217 -0.36 -14.80 2.26
C PHE A 217 -0.60 -14.63 0.75
N GLY A 218 -1.85 -14.45 0.35
CA GLY A 218 -2.22 -14.14 -1.05
C GLY A 218 -2.25 -15.35 -1.98
N GLY A 219 -1.82 -15.17 -3.23
CA GLY A 219 -1.85 -16.19 -4.27
C GLY A 219 -0.66 -17.15 -4.28
N ARG A 220 -0.81 -18.32 -4.93
CA ARG A 220 0.23 -19.35 -5.13
C ARG A 220 0.84 -19.96 -3.84
N ARG A 221 0.13 -19.90 -2.71
CA ARG A 221 0.52 -20.54 -1.43
C ARG A 221 0.94 -22.02 -1.55
N SER A 222 0.24 -22.79 -2.38
CA SER A 222 0.58 -24.19 -2.70
C SER A 222 1.88 -24.38 -3.49
N SER A 223 2.54 -23.28 -3.90
CA SER A 223 3.89 -23.24 -4.47
C SER A 223 4.92 -22.58 -3.52
N GLY A 224 4.60 -22.47 -2.22
CA GLY A 224 5.43 -21.81 -1.20
C GLY A 224 5.40 -20.28 -1.24
N TRP A 225 4.60 -19.66 -2.13
CA TRP A 225 4.54 -18.20 -2.23
C TRP A 225 3.75 -17.58 -1.07
N GLY A 226 4.11 -16.35 -0.70
CA GLY A 226 3.45 -15.64 0.39
C GLY A 226 3.94 -16.00 1.80
N GLN A 227 4.89 -16.93 1.94
CA GLN A 227 5.42 -17.32 3.25
C GLN A 227 6.28 -16.22 3.88
N ALA A 228 6.37 -16.24 5.21
CA ALA A 228 7.19 -15.34 6.01
C ALA A 228 7.95 -16.08 7.12
N ARG A 229 8.99 -15.45 7.67
CA ARG A 229 9.58 -15.85 8.95
C ARG A 229 8.57 -15.61 10.07
N MET A 230 8.84 -16.19 11.25
CA MET A 230 8.13 -15.92 12.51
C MET A 230 7.82 -14.42 12.64
N PRO A 231 6.54 -14.00 12.73
CA PRO A 231 6.19 -12.58 12.76
C PRO A 231 6.74 -11.87 14.00
N GLU A 232 7.20 -10.63 13.81
CA GLU A 232 7.55 -9.74 14.91
C GLU A 232 6.29 -9.02 15.39
N PHE A 233 6.06 -8.97 16.71
CA PHE A 233 4.88 -8.37 17.32
C PHE A 233 5.28 -7.29 18.33
N GLN A 234 4.66 -6.12 18.27
CA GLN A 234 4.87 -5.01 19.20
C GLN A 234 3.52 -4.47 19.70
N ARG A 235 3.26 -4.54 21.01
CA ARG A 235 2.07 -3.99 21.68
C ARG A 235 2.25 -2.51 22.02
N GLY A 236 1.15 -1.75 22.08
CA GLY A 236 1.15 -0.34 22.50
C GLY A 236 -0.08 0.44 22.04
N LEU A 237 -0.05 1.76 22.24
CA LEU A 237 -1.22 2.63 22.07
C LEU A 237 -1.30 3.29 20.68
N TRP A 238 -2.48 3.20 20.07
CA TRP A 238 -2.84 3.90 18.84
C TRP A 238 -3.33 5.34 19.14
N PRO A 239 -2.90 6.37 18.37
CA PRO A 239 -1.94 6.33 17.25
C PRO A 239 -0.46 6.47 17.64
N GLY A 240 -0.17 6.76 18.92
CA GLY A 240 1.15 7.20 19.39
C GLY A 240 2.32 6.23 19.18
N MET A 241 2.07 4.94 18.98
CA MET A 241 3.09 3.96 18.58
C MET A 241 3.71 4.27 17.21
N LEU A 242 2.88 4.67 16.23
CA LEU A 242 3.31 4.91 14.85
C LEU A 242 3.54 6.39 14.56
N PHE A 243 2.84 7.28 15.28
CA PHE A 243 2.88 8.72 15.09
C PHE A 243 3.12 9.44 16.43
N PRO A 244 4.34 9.40 17.00
CA PRO A 244 4.60 9.90 18.34
C PRO A 244 4.42 11.42 18.50
N LYS A 245 4.65 12.23 17.45
CA LYS A 245 4.42 13.68 17.50
C LYS A 245 2.93 13.97 17.53
N THR A 246 2.19 13.39 16.59
CA THR A 246 0.72 13.52 16.47
C THR A 246 0.02 12.99 17.73
N GLY A 247 0.49 11.88 18.29
CA GLY A 247 -0.03 11.30 19.53
C GLY A 247 0.19 12.18 20.77
N ARG A 248 1.26 12.99 20.81
CA ARG A 248 1.49 14.00 21.85
C ARG A 248 0.62 15.24 21.65
N ALA A 249 0.56 15.76 20.42
CA ALA A 249 -0.25 16.93 20.09
C ALA A 249 -1.73 16.73 20.44
N ARG A 250 -2.29 15.56 20.08
CA ARG A 250 -3.68 15.17 20.38
C ARG A 250 -3.96 14.93 21.88
N GLY A 251 -2.96 15.07 22.75
CA GLY A 251 -3.14 15.11 24.20
C GLY A 251 -3.80 16.41 24.70
N GLY A 252 -3.79 17.48 23.89
CA GLY A 252 -4.48 18.74 24.18
C GLY A 252 -5.49 19.10 23.10
N SER A 253 -6.79 18.94 23.39
CA SER A 253 -7.94 19.27 22.54
C SER A 253 -8.05 18.48 21.22
N SER A 254 -9.11 17.66 21.12
CA SER A 254 -9.50 17.02 19.86
C SER A 254 -10.46 17.93 19.08
N THR A 255 -9.98 19.07 18.60
CA THR A 255 -10.80 20.01 17.81
C THR A 255 -11.20 19.39 16.48
N LEU A 256 -12.47 19.01 16.37
CA LEU A 256 -13.19 18.98 15.10
C LEU A 256 -13.11 20.38 14.46
N SER A 257 -13.23 20.46 13.13
CA SER A 257 -13.37 21.76 12.46
C SER A 257 -14.63 22.47 12.95
N GLY A 258 -14.71 23.80 12.78
CA GLY A 258 -15.81 24.62 13.31
C GLY A 258 -17.23 24.21 12.89
N ASN A 259 -17.35 23.35 11.88
CA ASN A 259 -18.60 22.80 11.35
C ASN A 259 -19.02 21.48 12.04
N GLY A 260 -18.23 20.97 13.01
CA GLY A 260 -18.46 19.69 13.67
C GLY A 260 -17.91 18.46 12.93
N THR A 261 -17.35 18.63 11.73
CA THR A 261 -16.74 17.54 10.94
C THR A 261 -15.24 17.41 11.18
N GLY A 262 -14.73 16.18 11.10
CA GLY A 262 -13.30 15.85 11.14
C GLY A 262 -12.82 15.24 9.83
N LEU A 263 -11.55 15.45 9.48
CA LEU A 263 -10.90 14.81 8.32
C LEU A 263 -10.17 13.53 8.76
N TYR A 264 -10.58 12.39 8.21
CA TYR A 264 -10.08 11.07 8.58
C TYR A 264 -9.23 10.47 7.46
N TRP A 265 -7.93 10.27 7.72
CA TRP A 265 -7.01 9.57 6.83
C TRP A 265 -7.16 8.05 6.97
N LEU A 266 -7.31 7.36 5.83
CA LEU A 266 -7.57 5.93 5.74
C LEU A 266 -6.29 5.10 5.56
N LEU A 267 -6.06 4.16 6.48
CA LEU A 267 -5.00 3.14 6.42
C LEU A 267 -5.50 1.76 5.98
N SER A 268 -6.81 1.60 5.74
CA SER A 268 -7.46 0.38 5.26
C SER A 268 -8.34 0.67 4.03
N LEU A 269 -8.72 -0.36 3.29
CA LEU A 269 -9.87 -0.29 2.39
C LEU A 269 -11.14 0.00 3.20
N TYR A 270 -11.94 0.94 2.69
CA TYR A 270 -13.15 1.40 3.36
C TYR A 270 -14.39 1.18 2.49
N SER A 271 -15.48 0.74 3.13
CA SER A 271 -16.83 0.74 2.56
C SER A 271 -17.76 1.32 3.63
N PRO A 272 -18.51 2.40 3.33
CA PRO A 272 -19.23 3.14 4.34
C PRO A 272 -20.34 2.32 5.00
N ALA A 273 -20.37 2.31 6.32
CA ALA A 273 -21.54 1.92 7.08
C ALA A 273 -22.61 3.03 7.00
N TRP A 274 -23.88 2.67 7.17
CA TRP A 274 -25.00 3.63 7.21
C TRP A 274 -24.82 4.72 8.28
N SER A 275 -24.12 4.40 9.38
CA SER A 275 -23.84 5.28 10.51
C SER A 275 -22.62 6.20 10.35
N ASP A 276 -21.84 6.11 9.27
CA ASP A 276 -20.56 6.83 9.16
C ASP A 276 -20.72 8.31 8.76
N GLU A 277 -21.91 8.74 8.30
CA GLU A 277 -22.25 10.14 7.97
C GLU A 277 -21.17 10.90 7.16
N VAL A 278 -20.64 10.25 6.12
CA VAL A 278 -19.54 10.78 5.30
C VAL A 278 -20.01 11.94 4.41
N ASP A 279 -19.32 13.07 4.53
CA ASP A 279 -19.46 14.21 3.62
C ASP A 279 -18.52 14.02 2.42
N TRP A 280 -19.07 13.50 1.33
CA TRP A 280 -18.36 13.26 0.07
C TRP A 280 -17.94 14.54 -0.66
N GLY A 281 -18.41 15.72 -0.23
CA GLY A 281 -17.99 17.02 -0.75
C GLY A 281 -16.67 17.53 -0.16
N ASN A 282 -16.24 17.00 0.99
CA ASN A 282 -15.04 17.44 1.70
C ASN A 282 -14.02 16.29 1.88
N GLY A 283 -12.90 16.38 1.17
CA GLY A 283 -11.79 15.43 1.26
C GLY A 283 -11.07 15.23 -0.08
N ASP A 284 -10.19 14.23 -0.14
CA ASP A 284 -9.60 13.70 -1.38
C ASP A 284 -9.53 12.17 -1.23
N TYR A 285 -10.35 11.47 -2.02
CA TYR A 285 -10.46 10.03 -1.96
C TYR A 285 -10.43 9.38 -3.34
N ARG A 286 -9.83 8.19 -3.41
CA ARG A 286 -9.73 7.38 -4.64
C ARG A 286 -10.53 6.09 -4.48
N LEU A 287 -11.27 5.72 -5.53
CA LEU A 287 -12.05 4.48 -5.56
C LEU A 287 -11.20 3.29 -6.03
N ALA A 288 -11.47 2.12 -5.47
CA ALA A 288 -10.99 0.82 -5.92
C ALA A 288 -12.20 -0.09 -6.18
N ILE A 289 -12.22 -0.78 -7.33
CA ILE A 289 -13.20 -1.83 -7.64
C ILE A 289 -12.62 -3.15 -7.15
N ARG A 290 -13.31 -3.84 -6.24
CA ARG A 290 -12.81 -5.05 -5.57
C ARG A 290 -13.60 -6.29 -5.99
N GLY A 291 -12.88 -7.25 -6.60
CA GLY A 291 -13.43 -8.40 -7.32
C GLY A 291 -12.86 -9.74 -6.86
N GLY A 292 -12.66 -10.67 -7.81
CA GLY A 292 -12.07 -11.99 -7.57
C GLY A 292 -13.06 -13.11 -7.19
N ARG A 293 -12.52 -14.29 -6.89
CA ARG A 293 -13.27 -15.55 -6.75
C ARG A 293 -13.27 -16.11 -5.32
N ILE A 294 -14.19 -17.03 -5.04
CA ILE A 294 -14.43 -17.63 -3.72
C ILE A 294 -13.48 -18.82 -3.50
N GLU A 295 -12.92 -18.92 -2.28
CA GLU A 295 -12.14 -20.06 -1.81
C GLU A 295 -12.91 -20.77 -0.68
N SER A 296 -13.82 -21.67 -1.03
CA SER A 296 -14.62 -22.45 -0.09
C SER A 296 -14.96 -23.82 -0.66
N ALA A 297 -15.12 -24.83 0.20
CA ALA A 297 -15.53 -26.18 -0.20
C ALA A 297 -16.90 -26.17 -0.90
N SER A 298 -17.80 -25.27 -0.49
CA SER A 298 -19.15 -25.12 -1.06
C SER A 298 -19.20 -24.47 -2.45
N GLY A 299 -18.06 -24.05 -3.03
CA GLY A 299 -18.03 -23.38 -4.33
C GLY A 299 -16.70 -22.72 -4.64
N THR A 300 -15.63 -23.50 -4.76
CA THR A 300 -14.31 -22.98 -5.15
C THR A 300 -14.36 -22.43 -6.58
N GLY A 301 -13.91 -21.20 -6.77
CA GLY A 301 -13.84 -20.55 -8.08
C GLY A 301 -15.08 -19.76 -8.49
N ALA A 302 -16.19 -19.82 -7.74
CA ALA A 302 -17.35 -18.96 -8.00
C ALA A 302 -16.98 -17.48 -7.87
N GLU A 303 -17.59 -16.60 -8.65
CA GLU A 303 -17.21 -15.18 -8.71
C GLU A 303 -17.91 -14.37 -7.61
N LYS A 304 -17.15 -13.51 -6.91
CA LYS A 304 -17.71 -12.62 -5.89
C LYS A 304 -18.39 -11.44 -6.56
N LYS A 305 -19.43 -10.90 -5.94
CA LYS A 305 -19.98 -9.59 -6.32
C LYS A 305 -18.88 -8.52 -6.25
N SER A 306 -18.76 -7.73 -7.32
CA SER A 306 -17.79 -6.62 -7.38
C SER A 306 -18.28 -5.44 -6.54
N LEU A 307 -17.41 -4.89 -5.69
CA LEU A 307 -17.73 -3.79 -4.79
C LEU A 307 -16.86 -2.56 -5.09
N ARG A 308 -17.45 -1.35 -5.06
CA ARG A 308 -16.67 -0.11 -5.02
C ARG A 308 -16.32 0.24 -3.58
N MET A 309 -15.04 0.48 -3.32
CA MET A 309 -14.48 0.79 -2.00
C MET A 309 -13.57 2.01 -2.10
N ILE A 310 -13.35 2.70 -0.98
CA ILE A 310 -12.41 3.81 -0.90
C ILE A 310 -11.03 3.23 -0.58
N ALA A 311 -10.01 3.73 -1.28
CA ALA A 311 -8.63 3.26 -1.23
C ALA A 311 -7.82 3.87 -0.08
N GLU A 312 -6.79 3.14 0.32
CA GLU A 312 -5.80 3.55 1.31
C GLU A 312 -5.06 4.85 0.90
N GLY A 313 -4.75 5.70 1.88
CA GLY A 313 -4.20 7.05 1.67
C GLY A 313 -5.26 8.12 1.42
N SER A 314 -6.52 7.76 1.14
CA SER A 314 -7.63 8.70 1.03
C SER A 314 -7.89 9.45 2.34
N VAL A 315 -8.48 10.64 2.25
CA VAL A 315 -8.95 11.46 3.36
C VAL A 315 -10.42 11.81 3.12
N ILE A 316 -11.28 11.54 4.11
CA ILE A 316 -12.73 11.78 4.05
C ILE A 316 -13.20 12.63 5.22
N ALA A 317 -14.18 13.52 5.00
CA ALA A 317 -14.87 14.22 6.08
C ALA A 317 -16.02 13.38 6.65
N ALA A 318 -16.18 13.38 7.97
CA ALA A 318 -17.30 12.75 8.68
C ALA A 318 -17.61 13.49 9.99
N THR A 319 -18.83 13.31 10.51
CA THR A 319 -19.28 13.85 11.81
C THR A 319 -18.70 13.08 13.00
N SER A 320 -18.41 11.80 12.80
CA SER A 320 -17.85 10.88 13.79
C SER A 320 -16.73 10.04 13.17
N GLN A 321 -16.05 9.21 13.96
CA GLN A 321 -14.98 8.35 13.44
C GLN A 321 -15.60 7.21 12.61
N PRO A 322 -15.34 7.11 11.29
CA PRO A 322 -15.93 6.06 10.47
C PRO A 322 -15.55 4.67 10.96
N ALA A 323 -16.52 3.77 11.03
CA ALA A 323 -16.33 2.36 11.38
C ALA A 323 -16.23 1.49 10.11
N GLY A 324 -17.00 1.81 9.08
CA GLY A 324 -17.11 1.01 7.85
C GLY A 324 -17.76 -0.36 8.07
N VAL A 325 -18.01 -1.08 6.97
CA VAL A 325 -18.75 -2.34 6.99
C VAL A 325 -18.03 -3.46 6.23
N ALA A 326 -18.19 -4.70 6.72
CA ALA A 326 -17.82 -5.90 5.98
C ALA A 326 -19.00 -6.35 5.10
N VAL A 327 -18.94 -6.02 3.81
CA VAL A 327 -20.04 -6.30 2.86
C VAL A 327 -20.05 -7.77 2.48
N ASP A 328 -21.21 -8.43 2.52
CA ASP A 328 -21.36 -9.76 1.93
C ASP A 328 -21.36 -9.66 0.40
N VAL A 329 -20.35 -10.27 -0.23
CA VAL A 329 -20.18 -10.33 -1.69
C VAL A 329 -20.42 -11.74 -2.24
N ALA A 330 -21.13 -12.60 -1.50
CA ALA A 330 -21.56 -13.91 -1.97
C ALA A 330 -22.51 -13.81 -3.19
N PRO A 331 -22.43 -14.76 -4.14
CA PRO A 331 -23.46 -14.97 -5.16
C PRO A 331 -24.86 -15.15 -4.57
N GLU A 332 -25.88 -14.93 -5.39
CA GLU A 332 -27.24 -15.31 -5.02
C GLU A 332 -27.35 -16.83 -4.86
N GLY A 333 -28.08 -17.29 -3.82
CA GLY A 333 -28.21 -18.71 -3.49
C GLY A 333 -26.93 -19.40 -2.97
N PHE A 334 -25.84 -18.67 -2.68
CA PHE A 334 -24.60 -19.28 -2.18
C PHE A 334 -24.75 -19.79 -0.74
N ALA A 335 -24.06 -20.89 -0.42
CA ALA A 335 -24.30 -21.67 0.81
C ALA A 335 -23.93 -20.98 2.14
N HIS A 336 -23.21 -19.86 2.11
CA HIS A 336 -22.83 -19.06 3.28
C HIS A 336 -22.43 -17.64 2.86
N ALA A 337 -22.47 -16.67 3.78
CA ALA A 337 -21.97 -15.32 3.53
C ALA A 337 -20.47 -15.33 3.16
N VAL A 338 -20.05 -14.40 2.30
CA VAL A 338 -18.66 -14.21 1.84
C VAL A 338 -18.28 -12.75 2.00
N PHE A 339 -17.82 -12.39 3.20
CA PHE A 339 -17.49 -11.02 3.54
C PHE A 339 -16.27 -10.47 2.79
N ARG A 340 -16.35 -9.20 2.40
CA ARG A 340 -15.23 -8.33 2.03
C ARG A 340 -15.16 -7.18 3.05
N SER A 341 -14.12 -7.17 3.88
CA SER A 341 -13.93 -6.14 4.90
C SER A 341 -13.64 -4.77 4.27
N GLY A 342 -14.58 -3.84 4.42
CA GLY A 342 -14.38 -2.40 4.31
C GLY A 342 -14.31 -1.70 5.68
N LEU A 343 -13.94 -2.44 6.72
CA LEU A 343 -13.79 -1.93 8.09
C LEU A 343 -12.64 -0.90 8.13
N ALA A 344 -12.95 0.28 8.68
CA ALA A 344 -12.08 1.44 8.65
C ALA A 344 -11.02 1.39 9.77
N LEU A 345 -9.73 1.45 9.40
CA LEU A 345 -8.71 1.96 10.29
C LEU A 345 -8.36 3.39 9.84
N VAL A 346 -8.73 4.34 10.69
CA VAL A 346 -8.59 5.79 10.42
C VAL A 346 -7.74 6.50 11.46
N LEU A 347 -7.12 7.60 11.02
CA LEU A 347 -6.50 8.60 11.88
C LEU A 347 -7.17 9.96 11.59
N LEU A 348 -7.79 10.54 12.61
CA LEU A 348 -8.26 11.94 12.57
C LEU A 348 -7.05 12.85 12.41
N LEU A 349 -6.96 13.55 11.28
CA LEU A 349 -5.96 14.56 11.03
C LEU A 349 -6.20 15.76 11.96
N PRO A 350 -5.14 16.37 12.52
CA PRO A 350 -5.30 17.60 13.27
C PRO A 350 -5.75 18.74 12.35
N ALA A 351 -6.61 19.61 12.86
CA ALA A 351 -6.91 20.87 12.21
C ALA A 351 -5.66 21.76 12.26
N ILE A 352 -4.86 21.74 11.20
CA ILE A 352 -3.83 22.75 10.96
C ILE A 352 -4.58 24.05 10.73
N ALA A 353 -4.73 24.86 11.78
CA ALA A 353 -5.18 26.23 11.62
C ALA A 353 -4.22 26.92 10.64
N PRO A 354 -4.70 27.62 9.61
CA PRO A 354 -3.83 28.52 8.88
C PRO A 354 -3.28 29.52 9.91
N GLU A 355 -1.96 29.72 9.92
CA GLU A 355 -1.43 30.90 10.60
C GLU A 355 -2.16 32.11 9.99
N PRO A 356 -2.65 33.06 10.81
CA PRO A 356 -3.25 34.27 10.27
C PRO A 356 -2.19 34.92 9.39
N GLU A 357 -2.50 35.10 8.10
CA GLU A 357 -1.61 35.81 7.20
C GLU A 357 -1.24 37.12 7.89
N PHE A 358 0.05 37.33 8.12
CA PHE A 358 0.52 38.58 8.72
C PHE A 358 0.20 39.69 7.73
N ALA A 359 -0.96 40.33 7.95
CA ALA A 359 -1.42 41.47 7.20
C ALA A 359 -0.35 42.55 7.35
N ALA A 360 0.53 42.65 6.35
CA ALA A 360 1.58 43.63 6.31
C ALA A 360 0.93 45.00 6.53
N PRO A 361 1.41 45.81 7.49
CA PRO A 361 0.82 47.11 7.75
C PRO A 361 0.79 47.91 6.45
N VAL A 362 -0.41 48.13 5.91
CA VAL A 362 -0.61 48.99 4.75
C VAL A 362 -0.39 50.40 5.24
N GLU A 363 0.83 50.89 5.12
CA GLU A 363 1.15 52.29 5.36
C GLU A 363 0.26 53.15 4.43
N PRO A 364 -0.60 54.01 4.99
CA PRO A 364 -1.44 54.85 4.15
C PRO A 364 -0.55 55.85 3.41
N PRO A 365 -0.79 56.11 2.11
CA PRO A 365 0.02 57.05 1.35
C PRO A 365 -0.06 58.44 1.96
N ALA A 366 1.10 59.00 2.30
CA ALA A 366 1.19 60.33 2.88
C ALA A 366 0.67 61.38 1.88
N THR A 367 -0.22 62.26 2.35
CA THR A 367 -0.74 63.37 1.55
C THR A 367 0.34 64.45 1.43
N GLU A 368 0.96 64.58 0.26
CA GLU A 368 1.91 65.65 -0.02
C GLU A 368 1.16 66.88 -0.56
N GLU A 369 1.20 67.99 0.18
CA GLU A 369 0.50 69.23 -0.17
C GLU A 369 1.23 70.02 -1.27
N ALA A 370 0.47 70.61 -2.19
CA ALA A 370 1.00 71.31 -3.36
C ALA A 370 1.61 72.69 -3.04
N LYS A 371 2.54 73.15 -3.90
CA LYS A 371 2.94 74.56 -4.02
C LYS A 371 2.94 75.02 -5.48
N GLU A 372 2.71 76.32 -5.67
CA GLU A 372 2.43 77.01 -6.94
C GLU A 372 3.63 77.01 -7.92
N GLN A 373 3.44 76.74 -9.22
CA GLN A 373 3.09 77.66 -10.34
C GLN A 373 4.02 78.89 -10.48
N LYS A 374 4.54 79.28 -11.67
CA LYS A 374 3.88 79.91 -12.85
C LYS A 374 4.98 80.27 -13.92
N PRO A 375 4.72 80.78 -15.15
CA PRO A 375 3.85 80.31 -16.25
C PRO A 375 4.41 80.48 -17.71
N CYS A 376 3.61 80.13 -18.74
CA CYS A 376 3.75 80.45 -20.19
C CYS A 376 4.89 79.71 -20.96
N GLU A 377 4.86 79.52 -22.29
CA GLU A 377 4.14 80.18 -23.43
C GLU A 377 3.85 79.19 -24.61
N GLU A 378 3.04 79.57 -25.62
CA GLU A 378 2.66 78.76 -26.83
C GLU A 378 2.52 79.65 -28.10
N PRO A 379 2.42 79.13 -29.37
CA PRO A 379 3.01 77.92 -29.99
C PRO A 379 3.93 78.31 -31.19
N PRO A 380 3.61 78.35 -32.53
CA PRO A 380 2.61 77.72 -33.44
C PRO A 380 3.19 76.93 -34.67
N GLY A 381 2.33 76.28 -35.47
CA GLY A 381 2.59 75.74 -36.84
C GLY A 381 2.70 74.19 -36.91
N ALA A 382 1.81 73.41 -37.55
CA ALA A 382 1.41 73.32 -38.98
C ALA A 382 2.52 72.70 -39.88
N VAL A 383 2.29 71.75 -40.81
CA VAL A 383 1.13 71.50 -41.73
C VAL A 383 0.81 69.98 -41.88
N GLU A 384 -0.27 69.65 -42.61
CA GLU A 384 -0.83 68.31 -42.97
C GLU A 384 0.10 67.46 -43.92
N ALA A 385 -0.21 66.25 -44.44
CA ALA A 385 -1.48 65.52 -44.62
C ALA A 385 -1.33 63.99 -44.85
N GLU A 386 -2.43 63.24 -44.66
CA GLU A 386 -2.88 61.97 -45.32
C GLU A 386 -1.94 60.72 -45.39
N GLY A 387 -2.42 59.46 -45.40
CA GLY A 387 -3.78 58.92 -45.55
C GLY A 387 -3.94 57.45 -45.01
N PRO A 388 -5.09 56.76 -45.24
CA PRO A 388 -5.72 55.96 -44.16
C PRO A 388 -5.93 54.44 -44.40
N ILE A 389 -6.21 53.69 -43.31
CA ILE A 389 -6.89 52.37 -43.30
C ILE A 389 -7.84 52.30 -42.07
N PRO A 390 -9.10 51.79 -42.19
CA PRO A 390 -10.09 51.79 -41.11
C PRO A 390 -10.41 50.44 -40.42
N ALA A 391 -11.15 50.56 -39.31
CA ALA A 391 -12.12 49.70 -38.60
C ALA A 391 -12.85 48.55 -39.40
N GLU A 392 -13.51 47.53 -38.82
CA GLU A 392 -13.79 47.07 -37.42
C GLU A 392 -14.41 45.63 -37.41
N ALA A 393 -14.75 45.10 -36.22
CA ALA A 393 -15.58 43.89 -35.91
C ALA A 393 -14.98 42.50 -36.27
N SER A 394 -15.03 41.41 -35.48
CA SER A 394 -15.93 40.88 -34.41
C SER A 394 -17.07 39.97 -34.89
N LEU A 395 -17.03 38.66 -34.53
CA LEU A 395 -18.18 37.79 -34.16
C LEU A 395 -17.74 36.38 -33.69
N GLU A 396 -18.69 35.51 -33.35
CA GLU A 396 -18.53 34.34 -32.47
C GLU A 396 -18.67 32.93 -33.14
N HIS A 397 -18.30 31.90 -32.36
CA HIS A 397 -18.83 30.51 -32.30
C HIS A 397 -19.19 29.72 -33.59
N ALA A 398 -18.54 28.54 -33.75
CA ALA A 398 -19.12 27.38 -34.44
C ALA A 398 -18.51 26.05 -33.96
N GLU A 399 -19.27 24.96 -34.07
CA GLU A 399 -18.94 23.58 -33.68
C GLU A 399 -18.94 22.66 -34.92
N ALA A 400 -17.98 21.73 -35.03
CA ALA A 400 -18.01 20.66 -36.02
C ALA A 400 -17.14 19.45 -35.62
N ALA A 401 -17.56 18.26 -36.00
CA ALA A 401 -16.80 17.01 -35.87
C ALA A 401 -16.76 16.27 -37.21
N GLU A 402 -15.67 15.55 -37.50
CA GLU A 402 -15.57 14.70 -38.69
C GLU A 402 -15.00 13.31 -38.39
N LYS A 403 -15.28 12.37 -39.28
CA LYS A 403 -15.05 10.93 -39.14
C LYS A 403 -13.75 10.52 -39.83
N VAL A 404 -13.12 9.44 -39.34
CA VAL A 404 -12.13 8.68 -40.13
C VAL A 404 -12.74 7.34 -40.49
N ALA A 405 -12.61 6.93 -41.75
CA ALA A 405 -13.14 5.67 -42.27
C ALA A 405 -12.17 4.50 -42.01
N ALA A 406 -12.68 3.27 -42.18
CA ALA A 406 -11.84 2.07 -42.16
C ALA A 406 -11.12 1.87 -43.51
N GLU A 407 -9.93 1.30 -43.46
CA GLU A 407 -9.26 0.71 -44.61
C GLU A 407 -8.75 -0.69 -44.25
N GLU A 408 -8.91 -1.64 -45.17
CA GLU A 408 -8.76 -3.08 -44.94
C GLU A 408 -7.45 -3.56 -45.59
N THR A 409 -6.53 -4.12 -44.81
CA THR A 409 -5.26 -4.66 -45.32
C THR A 409 -4.97 -6.06 -44.79
N ALA A 410 -4.58 -6.95 -45.71
CA ALA A 410 -4.33 -8.37 -45.49
C ALA A 410 -2.91 -8.61 -44.89
N PRO A 411 -2.61 -9.82 -44.35
CA PRO A 411 -1.46 -10.00 -43.46
C PRO A 411 -0.11 -10.02 -44.18
N LEU A 412 0.91 -9.46 -43.50
CA LEU A 412 2.31 -9.56 -43.91
C LEU A 412 2.89 -10.96 -43.65
N GLU A 413 3.84 -11.34 -44.50
CA GLU A 413 4.47 -12.67 -44.51
C GLU A 413 5.42 -12.89 -43.33
N GLN A 414 5.61 -14.16 -42.97
CA GLN A 414 6.53 -14.58 -41.89
C GLN A 414 7.97 -14.58 -42.39
N THR A 415 8.84 -13.77 -41.77
CA THR A 415 10.29 -13.90 -41.95
C THR A 415 10.83 -15.08 -41.12
N PRO A 416 11.62 -16.00 -41.70
CA PRO A 416 12.16 -17.14 -40.96
C PRO A 416 13.28 -16.70 -40.01
N GLY A 417 13.22 -17.17 -38.76
CA GLY A 417 14.28 -16.97 -37.77
C GLY A 417 15.53 -17.82 -38.06
N PRO A 418 16.69 -17.48 -37.46
CA PRO A 418 17.94 -18.18 -37.71
C PRO A 418 17.91 -19.63 -37.18
N VAL A 419 18.38 -20.56 -38.01
CA VAL A 419 18.52 -21.98 -37.67
C VAL A 419 19.79 -22.19 -36.84
N PHE A 420 19.64 -22.72 -35.62
CA PHE A 420 20.76 -23.26 -34.85
C PHE A 420 20.98 -24.74 -35.24
N PRO A 421 22.25 -25.20 -35.38
CA PRO A 421 22.54 -26.61 -35.63
C PRO A 421 22.24 -27.47 -34.38
N PRO A 422 21.90 -28.75 -34.55
CA PRO A 422 21.72 -29.67 -33.42
C PRO A 422 23.06 -29.98 -32.74
N ALA A 423 23.02 -30.20 -31.42
CA ALA A 423 24.18 -30.69 -30.67
C ALA A 423 24.44 -32.18 -30.94
N GLU A 424 25.71 -32.56 -31.01
CA GLU A 424 26.13 -33.96 -31.08
C GLU A 424 25.97 -34.64 -29.70
N PRO A 425 25.69 -35.95 -29.64
CA PRO A 425 25.57 -36.68 -28.37
C PRO A 425 26.95 -36.95 -27.77
N GLU A 426 27.18 -36.51 -26.53
CA GLU A 426 28.38 -36.90 -25.77
C GLU A 426 28.36 -38.41 -25.46
N ASP A 427 29.53 -39.05 -25.60
CA ASP A 427 29.65 -40.51 -25.62
C ASP A 427 29.72 -41.14 -24.22
N ARG A 428 29.39 -42.43 -24.14
CA ARG A 428 29.46 -43.21 -22.90
C ARG A 428 30.92 -43.52 -22.54
N LEU A 429 31.35 -43.10 -21.36
CA LEU A 429 32.47 -43.74 -20.67
C LEU A 429 32.00 -44.47 -19.41
N GLN A 430 32.27 -45.78 -19.39
CA GLN A 430 32.02 -46.66 -18.25
C GLN A 430 33.23 -46.59 -17.29
N ALA A 431 32.98 -46.58 -15.99
CA ALA A 431 34.00 -46.77 -14.96
C ALA A 431 33.62 -47.97 -14.08
N SER A 432 34.46 -48.99 -14.13
CA SER A 432 34.34 -50.32 -13.52
C SER A 432 34.00 -50.36 -12.03
N GLU A 433 33.18 -51.35 -11.65
CA GLU A 433 33.17 -51.92 -10.30
C GLU A 433 34.52 -52.61 -9.98
N GLN A 434 34.97 -52.54 -8.72
CA GLN A 434 35.77 -53.62 -8.10
C GLN A 434 35.87 -53.47 -6.57
N SER A 435 35.71 -54.59 -5.86
CA SER A 435 36.05 -54.75 -4.43
C SER A 435 37.04 -55.91 -4.27
N PRO A 436 37.91 -55.85 -3.27
CA PRO A 436 37.89 -56.83 -2.16
C PRO A 436 37.79 -56.09 -0.79
N ALA A 437 37.20 -56.59 0.29
CA ALA A 437 37.16 -57.94 0.93
C ALA A 437 38.26 -58.17 1.99
N ASP A 438 37.79 -58.35 3.23
CA ASP A 438 38.34 -59.00 4.46
C ASP A 438 39.84 -58.96 4.83
N ASP A 439 40.13 -58.56 6.08
CA ASP A 439 40.76 -59.46 7.09
C ASP A 439 40.45 -59.00 8.54
N SER A 440 40.98 -59.74 9.52
CA SER A 440 40.54 -59.99 10.90
C SER A 440 41.05 -59.05 12.00
N GLY A 441 40.42 -59.16 13.20
CA GLY A 441 40.95 -58.68 14.50
C GLY A 441 41.63 -59.82 15.30
N PRO A 442 41.64 -59.85 16.66
CA PRO A 442 41.00 -58.95 17.65
C PRO A 442 41.95 -58.60 18.84
N ASN A 443 41.43 -58.59 20.10
CA ASN A 443 42.09 -58.43 21.41
C ASN A 443 42.46 -56.97 21.85
N ASN A 444 42.44 -56.57 23.13
CA ASN A 444 42.07 -57.26 24.39
C ASN A 444 41.46 -56.28 25.44
N LYS A 445 40.94 -56.83 26.54
CA LYS A 445 40.22 -56.20 27.68
C LYS A 445 41.02 -55.19 28.50
N GLN A 446 40.33 -54.25 29.16
CA GLN A 446 40.27 -54.20 30.64
C GLN A 446 39.13 -53.32 31.20
N ALA A 447 38.57 -53.74 32.35
CA ALA A 447 37.67 -53.03 33.26
C ALA A 447 38.13 -53.33 34.72
N PRO A 448 37.70 -52.57 35.75
CA PRO A 448 36.49 -52.88 36.54
C PRO A 448 35.47 -51.70 36.56
N GLU A 449 34.17 -51.84 36.90
CA GLU A 449 33.53 -52.13 38.23
C GLU A 449 33.90 -51.10 39.32
N THR A 450 33.01 -50.50 40.14
CA THR A 450 31.54 -50.61 40.41
C THR A 450 30.95 -49.17 40.48
N GLU A 451 29.67 -48.83 40.74
CA GLU A 451 28.42 -49.53 41.14
C GLU A 451 27.32 -49.32 40.05
N GLY A 452 26.00 -49.18 40.24
CA GLY A 452 25.12 -49.11 41.43
C GLY A 452 23.61 -49.01 41.10
N SER A 453 22.78 -49.05 42.15
CA SER A 453 21.29 -49.09 42.23
C SER A 453 20.70 -47.74 42.73
N GLU A 454 19.42 -47.35 42.59
CA GLU A 454 18.18 -48.05 42.21
C GLU A 454 17.03 -47.07 41.85
N HIS A 455 15.82 -47.63 41.63
CA HIS A 455 14.47 -47.01 41.57
C HIS A 455 13.94 -46.33 40.29
N GLU A 456 13.02 -47.05 39.64
CA GLU A 456 11.99 -46.55 38.72
C GLU A 456 10.75 -46.04 39.47
N LEU A 457 10.00 -45.11 38.88
CA LEU A 457 8.64 -45.35 38.33
C LEU A 457 8.15 -44.18 37.45
#